data_AF-A0A7W1E631-F1
#
_entry.id   AF-A0A7W1E631-F1
#
_cell.length_a   1.000
_cell.length_b   1.000
_cell.length_c   1.000
_cell.angle_alpha   90.00
_cell.angle_beta   90.00
_cell.angle_gamma   90.00
#
_symmetry.space_group_name_H-M   'P 1'
#
loop_
_entity.id
_entity.type
_entity.pdbx_description
1 polymer ?
#
loop_
_entity_poly.entity_id
_entity_poly.type
_entity_poly.pdbx_seq_one_letter_code
_entity_poly.pdbx_strand_id
1 'polypeptide(L)'
;MFLSSLFPESIFGRKLNPSAERRLRLSQARAEETIIRAHVDNALMFVDTLAEDLSFDRAIDTYVRVMGIPEPLASTVATRALVALGRDLVPFRRRSREGNEEEPVEQKPKLRLDDAMARQRPSSGRSVSH
;
A
#
# COMPACT_ATOMS: atom_id res chain seq x y z
N MET A 1 34.09 -16.68 -3.19
CA MET A 1 35.39 -16.28 -3.78
C MET A 1 35.25 -16.36 -5.29
N PHE A 2 35.89 -15.48 -6.08
CA PHE A 2 35.86 -15.37 -7.57
C PHE A 2 35.12 -14.19 -8.22
N LEU A 3 35.29 -12.95 -7.75
CA LEU A 3 35.18 -11.73 -8.60
C LEU A 3 36.14 -10.59 -8.18
N SER A 4 37.14 -10.87 -7.34
CA SER A 4 38.07 -9.85 -6.81
C SER A 4 39.31 -9.60 -7.66
N SER A 5 39.45 -10.23 -8.84
CA SER A 5 40.67 -10.14 -9.66
C SER A 5 40.52 -9.43 -11.01
N LEU A 6 39.39 -8.75 -11.26
CA LEU A 6 39.15 -8.05 -12.53
C LEU A 6 39.50 -6.55 -12.47
N PHE A 7 39.87 -6.01 -11.31
CA PHE A 7 40.21 -4.60 -11.17
C PHE A 7 41.57 -4.44 -10.48
N PRO A 8 42.62 -4.02 -11.21
CA PRO A 8 43.92 -3.76 -10.61
C PRO A 8 43.81 -2.65 -9.55
N GLU A 9 44.46 -2.83 -8.39
CA GLU A 9 44.45 -1.92 -7.23
C GLU A 9 45.03 -0.51 -7.51
N SER A 10 45.35 -0.16 -8.76
CA SER A 10 46.07 1.08 -9.11
C SER A 10 45.39 2.00 -10.13
N ILE A 11 44.17 1.72 -10.63
CA ILE A 11 43.54 2.65 -11.60
C ILE A 11 43.20 4.01 -10.95
N PHE A 12 42.96 4.05 -9.63
CA PHE A 12 42.60 5.26 -8.90
C PHE A 12 43.56 5.59 -7.74
N GLY A 13 44.87 5.48 -7.96
CA GLY A 13 45.88 5.80 -6.94
C GLY A 13 45.94 7.28 -6.50
N ARG A 14 45.12 8.17 -7.06
CA ARG A 14 45.04 9.59 -6.65
C ARG A 14 43.73 9.89 -5.95
N LYS A 15 43.81 10.40 -4.71
CA LYS A 15 42.67 11.01 -4.01
C LYS A 15 42.06 12.09 -4.92
N LEU A 16 40.75 12.01 -5.15
CA LEU A 16 40.02 13.04 -5.88
C LEU A 16 40.16 14.38 -5.18
N ASN A 17 40.24 15.48 -5.94
CA ASN A 17 40.08 16.81 -5.36
C ASN A 17 38.69 16.89 -4.66
N PRO A 18 38.56 17.54 -3.50
CA PRO A 18 37.29 17.63 -2.77
C PRO A 18 36.08 18.07 -3.60
N SER A 19 36.29 18.91 -4.62
CA SER A 19 35.22 19.31 -5.55
C SER A 19 34.74 18.17 -6.45
N ALA A 20 35.66 17.33 -6.92
CA ALA A 20 35.35 16.16 -7.75
C ALA A 20 34.66 15.07 -6.91
N GLU A 21 35.12 14.85 -5.67
CA GLU A 21 34.48 13.92 -4.74
C GLU A 21 33.03 14.32 -4.43
N ARG A 22 32.78 15.62 -4.18
CA ARG A 22 31.41 16.14 -3.99
C ARG A 22 30.52 15.90 -5.21
N ARG A 23 31.01 16.18 -6.43
CA ARG A 23 30.25 15.94 -7.66
C ARG A 23 29.97 14.45 -7.89
N LEU A 24 30.92 13.59 -7.58
CA LEU A 24 30.75 12.13 -7.66
C LEU A 24 29.65 11.66 -6.72
N ARG A 25 29.69 12.08 -5.43
CA ARG A 25 28.63 11.74 -4.46
C ARG A 25 27.24 12.20 -4.90
N LEU A 26 27.13 13.41 -5.45
CA LEU A 26 25.86 13.89 -5.99
C LEU A 26 25.37 13.05 -7.18
N SER A 27 26.28 12.67 -8.07
CA SER A 27 25.95 11.86 -9.25
C SER A 27 25.55 10.44 -8.84
N GLN A 28 26.24 9.86 -7.85
CA GLN A 28 25.90 8.58 -7.25
C GLN A 28 24.50 8.64 -6.62
N ALA A 29 24.21 9.62 -5.77
CA ALA A 29 22.90 9.77 -5.13
C ALA A 29 21.77 9.91 -6.16
N ARG A 30 22.01 10.65 -7.26
CA ARG A 30 21.05 10.74 -8.37
C ARG A 30 20.85 9.42 -9.09
N ALA A 31 21.91 8.66 -9.32
CA ALA A 31 21.83 7.35 -9.95
C ALA A 31 21.04 6.37 -9.07
N GLU A 32 21.33 6.32 -7.77
CA GLU A 32 20.61 5.51 -6.79
C GLU A 32 19.11 5.86 -6.77
N GLU A 33 18.77 7.14 -6.71
CA GLU A 33 17.38 7.59 -6.74
C GLU A 33 16.67 7.26 -8.06
N THR A 34 17.39 7.36 -9.19
CA THR A 34 16.84 7.02 -10.52
C THR A 34 16.52 5.52 -10.60
N ILE A 35 17.40 4.67 -10.07
CA ILE A 35 17.18 3.22 -10.02
C ILE A 35 15.97 2.89 -9.16
N ILE A 36 15.87 3.49 -7.98
CA ILE A 36 14.71 3.30 -7.08
C ILE A 36 13.42 3.68 -7.80
N ARG A 37 13.38 4.87 -8.41
CA ARG A 37 12.21 5.36 -9.13
C ARG A 37 11.80 4.40 -10.25
N ALA A 38 12.75 3.97 -11.07
CA ALA A 38 12.47 3.03 -12.16
C ALA A 38 11.86 1.72 -11.64
N HIS A 39 12.38 1.18 -10.54
CA HIS A 39 11.80 -0.03 -9.96
C HIS A 39 10.41 0.18 -9.37
N VAL A 40 10.13 1.34 -8.77
CA VAL A 40 8.79 1.67 -8.26
C VAL A 40 7.80 1.79 -9.41
N ASP A 41 8.15 2.53 -10.46
CA ASP A 41 7.28 2.71 -11.63
C ASP A 41 6.95 1.34 -12.26
N ASN A 42 7.96 0.49 -12.45
CA ASN A 42 7.78 -0.87 -12.97
C ASN A 42 6.98 -1.78 -12.03
N ALA A 43 7.16 -1.67 -10.71
CA ALA A 43 6.40 -2.45 -9.73
C ALA A 43 4.91 -2.09 -9.76
N LEU A 44 4.58 -0.79 -9.90
CA LEU A 44 3.20 -0.34 -10.03
C LEU A 44 2.57 -0.86 -11.33
N MET A 45 3.30 -0.78 -12.44
CA MET A 45 2.85 -1.40 -13.70
C MET A 45 2.60 -2.90 -13.56
N PHE A 46 3.46 -3.60 -12.82
CA PHE A 46 3.32 -5.03 -12.54
C PHE A 46 2.08 -5.34 -11.69
N VAL A 47 1.82 -4.53 -10.66
CA VAL A 47 0.60 -4.60 -9.84
C VAL A 47 -0.64 -4.40 -10.70
N ASP A 48 -0.67 -3.35 -11.53
CA ASP A 48 -1.80 -3.04 -12.41
C ASP A 48 -2.06 -4.17 -13.41
N THR A 49 -0.98 -4.75 -13.97
CA THR A 49 -1.07 -5.84 -14.95
C THR A 49 -1.65 -7.12 -14.34
N LEU A 50 -1.41 -7.36 -13.04
CA LEU A 50 -1.83 -8.59 -12.34
C LEU A 50 -2.96 -8.37 -11.35
N ALA A 51 -3.68 -7.24 -11.45
CA ALA A 51 -4.69 -6.86 -10.46
C ALA A 51 -5.87 -7.87 -10.35
N GLU A 52 -6.14 -8.62 -11.42
CA GLU A 52 -7.18 -9.67 -11.43
C GLU A 52 -6.69 -10.99 -10.81
N ASP A 53 -5.38 -11.25 -10.83
CA ASP A 53 -4.78 -12.52 -10.42
C ASP A 53 -4.17 -12.47 -9.01
N LEU A 54 -3.65 -11.31 -8.58
CA LEU A 54 -2.88 -11.13 -7.35
C LEU A 54 -3.32 -9.89 -6.57
N SER A 55 -3.27 -9.98 -5.23
CA SER A 55 -3.33 -8.78 -4.40
C SER A 55 -2.08 -7.91 -4.61
N PHE A 56 -2.22 -6.59 -4.42
CA PHE A 56 -1.10 -5.64 -4.59
C PHE A 56 0.12 -6.03 -3.74
N ASP A 57 -0.07 -6.46 -2.49
CA ASP A 57 1.00 -6.92 -1.61
C ASP A 57 1.77 -8.10 -2.22
N ARG A 58 1.04 -9.09 -2.79
CA ARG A 58 1.64 -10.28 -3.42
C ARG A 58 2.31 -9.96 -4.74
N ALA A 59 1.75 -9.03 -5.52
CA ALA A 59 2.36 -8.59 -6.76
C ALA A 59 3.68 -7.83 -6.51
N ILE A 60 3.75 -6.96 -5.49
CA ILE A 60 4.99 -6.26 -5.10
C ILE A 60 6.06 -7.26 -4.65
N ASP A 61 5.73 -8.18 -3.75
CA ASP A 61 6.66 -9.23 -3.28
C ASP A 61 7.16 -10.10 -4.44
N THR A 62 6.26 -10.46 -5.35
CA THR A 62 6.61 -11.22 -6.56
C THR A 62 7.53 -10.46 -7.49
N TYR A 63 7.27 -9.16 -7.73
CA TYR A 63 8.12 -8.32 -8.55
C TYR A 63 9.54 -8.22 -7.98
N VAL A 64 9.69 -7.92 -6.69
CA VAL A 64 10.99 -7.83 -6.00
C VAL A 64 11.78 -9.13 -6.16
N ARG A 65 11.11 -10.27 -5.94
CA ARG A 65 11.71 -11.60 -6.04
C ARG A 65 12.13 -11.94 -7.47
N VAL A 66 11.26 -11.73 -8.46
CA VAL A 66 11.52 -12.07 -9.87
C VAL A 66 12.62 -11.19 -10.46
N MET A 67 12.61 -9.90 -10.13
CA MET A 67 13.62 -8.95 -10.60
C MET A 67 14.94 -9.05 -9.82
N GLY A 68 15.01 -9.89 -8.77
CA GLY A 68 16.22 -10.14 -8.00
C GLY A 68 16.74 -8.88 -7.30
N ILE A 69 15.85 -8.00 -6.83
CA ILE A 69 16.25 -6.73 -6.22
C ILE A 69 16.89 -7.02 -4.85
N PRO A 70 18.15 -6.63 -4.62
CA PRO A 70 18.83 -6.92 -3.36
C PRO A 70 18.37 -5.99 -2.24
N GLU A 71 18.54 -6.40 -0.98
CA GLU A 71 18.41 -5.49 0.16
C GLU A 71 19.61 -4.53 0.24
N PRO A 72 19.43 -3.28 0.71
CA PRO A 72 18.19 -2.67 1.25
C PRO A 72 17.25 -2.04 0.19
N LEU A 73 17.59 -2.18 -1.10
CA LEU A 73 16.86 -1.55 -2.20
C LEU A 73 15.44 -2.12 -2.31
N ALA A 74 15.28 -3.42 -2.14
CA ALA A 74 13.97 -4.10 -2.14
C ALA A 74 12.99 -3.48 -1.15
N SER A 75 13.40 -3.32 0.12
CA SER A 75 12.58 -2.68 1.14
C SER A 75 12.16 -1.24 0.76
N THR A 76 13.07 -0.48 0.16
CA THR A 76 12.81 0.89 -0.29
C THR A 76 11.79 0.93 -1.43
N VAL A 77 11.94 0.04 -2.42
CA VAL A 77 11.02 -0.07 -3.56
C VAL A 77 9.62 -0.45 -3.09
N ALA A 78 9.50 -1.48 -2.25
CA ALA A 78 8.21 -1.93 -1.71
C ALA A 78 7.51 -0.81 -0.92
N THR A 79 8.23 -0.14 -0.02
CA THR A 79 7.68 0.97 0.77
C THR A 79 7.16 2.11 -0.12
N ARG A 80 7.94 2.51 -1.13
CA ARG A 80 7.55 3.62 -2.02
C ARG A 80 6.40 3.23 -2.95
N ALA A 81 6.33 1.98 -3.42
CA ALA A 81 5.20 1.49 -4.19
C ALA A 81 3.90 1.51 -3.36
N LEU A 82 3.94 1.05 -2.11
CA LEU A 82 2.80 1.11 -1.19
C LEU A 82 2.33 2.55 -0.93
N VAL A 83 3.28 3.48 -0.75
CA VAL A 83 2.95 4.91 -0.60
C VAL A 83 2.25 5.45 -1.85
N ALA A 84 2.71 5.07 -3.04
CA ALA A 84 2.08 5.48 -4.30
C ALA A 84 0.66 4.92 -4.42
N LEU A 85 0.45 3.62 -4.21
CA LEU A 85 -0.88 3.00 -4.21
C LEU A 85 -1.83 3.64 -3.19
N GLY A 86 -1.32 3.96 -1.99
CA GLY A 86 -2.09 4.65 -0.96
C GLY A 86 -2.56 6.03 -1.40
N ARG A 87 -1.77 6.76 -2.20
CA ARG A 87 -2.16 8.07 -2.76
C ARG A 87 -3.26 7.97 -3.79
N ASP A 88 -3.40 6.85 -4.52
CA ASP A 88 -4.44 6.69 -5.54
C ASP A 88 -5.78 6.24 -4.93
N LEU A 89 -5.74 5.52 -3.80
CA LEU A 89 -6.94 5.10 -3.05
C LEU A 89 -7.65 6.28 -2.34
N VAL A 90 -6.92 7.29 -1.89
CA VAL A 90 -7.48 8.45 -1.16
C VAL A 90 -8.39 9.34 -2.05
N PRO A 91 -8.02 9.69 -3.30
CA PRO A 91 -8.88 10.35 -4.27
C PRO A 91 -10.12 9.55 -4.65
N PHE A 92 -10.02 8.22 -4.73
CA PHE A 92 -11.18 7.38 -5.04
C PHE A 92 -12.24 7.48 -3.94
N ARG A 93 -11.85 7.34 -2.67
CA ARG A 93 -12.78 7.50 -1.53
C ARG A 93 -13.40 8.90 -1.44
N ARG A 94 -12.64 9.95 -1.80
CA ARG A 94 -13.14 11.33 -1.83
C ARG A 94 -14.15 11.55 -2.95
N ARG A 95 -13.87 11.09 -4.18
CA ARG A 95 -14.83 11.11 -5.30
C ARG A 95 -16.05 10.24 -5.05
N SER A 96 -15.91 9.06 -4.44
CA SER A 96 -17.06 8.23 -4.06
C SER A 96 -17.88 8.81 -2.91
N ARG A 97 -17.33 9.74 -2.11
CA ARG A 97 -18.12 10.51 -1.13
C ARG A 97 -18.80 11.69 -1.80
N GLU A 98 -18.08 12.49 -2.57
CA GLU A 98 -18.61 13.65 -3.29
C GLU A 98 -19.64 13.26 -4.36
N GLY A 99 -19.53 12.05 -4.95
CA GLY A 99 -20.52 11.48 -5.89
C GLY A 99 -21.70 10.76 -5.24
N ASN A 100 -21.70 10.59 -3.91
CA ASN A 100 -22.81 10.03 -3.12
C ASN A 100 -23.50 11.10 -2.26
N GLU A 101 -23.24 12.40 -2.51
CA GLU A 101 -23.86 13.52 -1.77
C GLU A 101 -25.26 13.90 -2.29
N GLU A 102 -25.85 13.13 -3.21
CA GLU A 102 -27.26 13.22 -3.60
C GLU A 102 -28.07 11.95 -3.27
N GLU A 103 -27.91 11.38 -2.05
CA GLU A 103 -28.95 10.49 -1.51
C GLU A 103 -29.51 11.08 -0.20
N PRO A 104 -30.84 11.30 -0.10
CA PRO A 104 -31.44 11.92 1.07
C PRO A 104 -31.31 11.01 2.29
N VAL A 105 -30.88 11.63 3.39
CA VAL A 105 -30.74 11.07 4.73
C VAL A 105 -31.90 10.14 5.09
N GLU A 106 -31.68 8.82 5.01
CA GLU A 106 -32.55 7.85 5.64
C GLU A 106 -32.39 8.00 7.16
N GLN A 107 -33.25 8.84 7.75
CA GLN A 107 -33.42 8.95 9.18
C GLN A 107 -33.84 7.58 9.69
N LYS A 108 -32.87 6.78 10.16
CA LYS A 108 -33.14 5.51 10.82
C LYS A 108 -34.23 5.73 11.87
N PRO A 109 -35.41 5.09 11.75
CA PRO A 109 -36.48 5.30 12.69
C PRO A 109 -36.01 4.81 14.07
N LYS A 110 -36.16 5.64 15.10
CA LYS A 110 -35.90 5.26 16.49
C LYS A 110 -36.78 4.07 16.83
N LEU A 111 -36.19 2.88 16.87
CA LEU A 111 -36.83 1.67 17.37
C LEU A 111 -37.14 1.90 18.86
N ARG A 112 -38.40 2.26 19.17
CA ARG A 112 -38.87 2.34 20.55
C ARG A 112 -38.97 0.92 21.09
N LEU A 113 -37.98 0.55 21.89
CA LEU A 113 -37.90 -0.75 22.57
C LEU A 113 -39.04 -0.97 23.59
N ASP A 114 -39.86 0.05 23.87
CA ASP A 114 -40.90 0.02 24.90
C ASP A 114 -42.23 -0.62 24.43
N ASP A 115 -42.49 -0.66 23.11
CA ASP A 115 -43.78 -1.17 22.58
C ASP A 115 -43.83 -2.71 22.44
N ALA A 116 -42.69 -3.39 22.58
CA ALA A 116 -42.60 -4.85 22.45
C ALA A 116 -43.02 -5.62 23.71
N MET A 117 -43.10 -4.99 24.88
CA MET A 117 -43.47 -5.67 26.14
C MET A 117 -44.98 -5.87 26.32
N ALA A 118 -45.83 -5.24 25.51
CA ALA A 118 -47.29 -5.30 25.69
C ALA A 118 -47.98 -6.50 25.00
N ARG A 119 -47.26 -7.37 24.27
CA ARG A 119 -47.88 -8.40 23.41
C ARG A 119 -47.60 -9.86 23.79
N GLN A 120 -46.94 -10.13 24.91
CA GLN A 120 -46.61 -11.51 25.30
C GLN A 120 -46.93 -11.82 26.77
N ARG A 121 -48.22 -12.03 27.09
CA ARG A 121 -48.65 -13.11 27.98
C ARG A 121 -50.03 -13.65 27.55
N PRO A 122 -50.13 -14.94 27.15
CA PRO A 122 -51.39 -15.57 26.79
C PRO A 122 -52.23 -15.96 28.02
N SER A 123 -53.55 -15.91 27.82
CA SER A 123 -54.59 -16.45 28.69
C SER A 123 -54.45 -17.95 28.91
N SER A 124 -54.46 -18.40 30.16
CA SER A 124 -54.91 -19.75 30.52
C SER A 124 -55.81 -19.66 31.74
N GLY A 125 -57.09 -20.00 31.55
CA GLY A 125 -58.11 -19.95 32.59
C GLY A 125 -58.06 -21.14 33.55
N ARG A 126 -58.88 -21.06 34.62
CA ARG A 126 -59.82 -22.10 35.09
C ARG A 126 -60.34 -21.75 36.50
N SER A 127 -61.63 -21.39 36.54
CA SER A 127 -62.70 -21.81 37.47
C SER A 127 -62.35 -22.29 38.89
N VAL A 128 -63.07 -21.80 39.93
CA VAL A 128 -64.22 -22.46 40.60
C VAL A 128 -64.63 -21.67 41.87
N SER A 129 -65.96 -21.58 42.07
CA SER A 129 -66.84 -21.46 43.26
C SER A 129 -66.22 -21.27 44.67
N HIS A 130 -66.84 -20.59 45.63
CA HIS A 130 -68.25 -20.59 46.06
C HIS A 130 -68.55 -19.34 46.89
#